data_AF-A0A7V1Q155-F1
#
_entry.id   AF-A0A7V1Q155-F1
#
_cell.length_a   1.000
_cell.length_b   1.000
_cell.length_c   1.000
_cell.angle_alpha   90.00
_cell.angle_beta   90.00
_cell.angle_gamma   90.00
#
_symmetry.space_group_name_H-M   'P 1'
#
loop_
_entity.id
_entity.type
_entity.pdbx_description
1 polymer ?
#
loop_
_entity_poly.entity_id
_entity_poly.type
_entity_poly.pdbx_seq_one_letter_code
_entity_poly.pdbx_strand_id
1 'polypeptide(L)'
;MNMLVPMLALSALLWQPTPTEPSTTPASTGRVEVFDGVTVDFDTKTVEVDGFVPVDAHQEDTPEINIELIAEAHGVRDFEALVRVTAEARQVHAALLMLGLEPGSPGRIEGGGDQPLERIKPTGPELSVRVRFERDGAEVIEDPTEWVVDLDTGKRFSEMQPRFFFAGSSFREYTGQEWYMARAEGTLVGLCTFGTEDGGTETIGCTPVLSPQTESGDPYWIADPDRIPEFGQRVTLLLRVIEPEQESGENATSPSEE
;
A
#
# COMPACT_ATOMS: atom_id res chain seq x y z
N MET A 1 -71.81 50.76 -7.30
CA MET A 1 -70.49 51.41 -7.33
C MET A 1 -69.59 50.61 -6.39
N ASN A 2 -68.84 49.63 -6.91
CA ASN A 2 -67.85 48.87 -6.16
C ASN A 2 -66.68 48.57 -7.11
N MET A 3 -65.49 48.93 -6.65
CA MET A 3 -64.22 48.96 -7.40
C MET A 3 -63.69 47.56 -7.72
N LEU A 4 -63.20 47.38 -8.94
CA LEU A 4 -62.38 46.26 -9.38
C LEU A 4 -60.90 46.66 -9.20
N VAL A 5 -60.13 45.91 -8.41
CA VAL A 5 -58.67 46.09 -8.29
C VAL A 5 -58.01 45.03 -9.19
N PRO A 6 -57.09 45.37 -10.10
CA PRO A 6 -56.36 44.38 -10.88
C PRO A 6 -55.16 43.88 -10.07
N MET A 7 -55.01 42.55 -10.01
CA MET A 7 -53.88 41.87 -9.41
C MET A 7 -52.76 41.74 -10.46
N LEU A 8 -51.65 42.45 -10.25
CA LEU A 8 -50.44 42.35 -11.07
C LEU A 8 -49.70 41.05 -10.70
N ALA A 9 -49.58 40.13 -11.65
CA ALA A 9 -48.73 38.94 -11.51
C ALA A 9 -47.28 39.32 -11.81
N LEU A 10 -46.44 39.30 -10.78
CA LEU A 10 -44.99 39.46 -10.88
C LEU A 10 -44.39 38.13 -11.34
N SER A 11 -43.96 38.04 -12.60
CA SER A 11 -43.17 36.88 -13.07
C SER A 11 -41.74 37.00 -12.55
N ALA A 12 -41.40 36.19 -11.55
CA ALA A 12 -40.02 36.00 -11.12
C ALA A 12 -39.30 35.14 -12.16
N LEU A 13 -38.37 35.75 -12.90
CA LEU A 13 -37.45 35.07 -13.78
C LEU A 13 -36.43 34.33 -12.90
N LEU A 14 -36.69 33.05 -12.63
CA LEU A 14 -35.76 32.18 -11.91
C LEU A 14 -34.52 31.96 -12.78
N TRP A 15 -33.38 32.51 -12.36
CA TRP A 15 -32.08 32.13 -12.90
C TRP A 15 -31.84 30.65 -12.58
N GLN A 16 -31.87 29.80 -13.60
CA GLN A 16 -31.42 28.43 -13.46
C GLN A 16 -29.90 28.39 -13.68
N PRO A 17 -29.11 27.88 -12.72
CA PRO A 17 -27.70 27.62 -12.96
C PRO A 17 -27.58 26.63 -14.10
N THR A 18 -26.78 26.98 -15.11
CA THR A 18 -26.45 26.08 -16.21
C THR A 18 -25.87 24.79 -15.63
N PRO A 19 -26.32 23.60 -16.06
CA PRO A 19 -25.68 22.35 -15.67
C PRO A 19 -24.23 22.40 -16.12
N THR A 20 -23.29 22.39 -15.17
CA THR A 20 -21.88 22.21 -15.47
C THR A 20 -21.72 20.80 -16.01
N GLU A 21 -21.44 20.66 -17.30
CA GLU A 21 -21.04 19.37 -17.87
C GLU A 21 -19.84 18.83 -17.09
N PRO A 22 -19.82 17.53 -16.71
CA PRO A 22 -18.68 16.95 -16.04
C PRO A 22 -17.46 17.11 -16.94
N SER A 23 -16.48 17.88 -16.47
CA SER A 23 -15.20 18.05 -17.16
C SER A 23 -14.54 16.68 -17.22
N THR A 24 -14.48 16.11 -18.42
CA THR A 24 -13.78 14.85 -18.68
C THR A 24 -12.29 15.17 -18.65
N THR A 25 -11.68 15.06 -17.47
CA THR A 25 -10.22 15.12 -17.36
C THR A 25 -9.64 14.06 -18.31
N PRO A 26 -8.76 14.44 -19.25
CA PRO A 26 -8.15 13.46 -20.14
C PRO A 26 -7.40 12.41 -19.31
N ALA A 27 -7.55 11.14 -19.68
CA ALA A 27 -6.83 10.05 -19.03
C ALA A 27 -5.32 10.30 -19.16
N SER A 28 -4.62 10.31 -18.03
CA SER A 28 -3.15 10.31 -17.99
C SER A 28 -2.64 9.04 -18.68
N THR A 29 -1.58 9.15 -19.49
CA THR A 29 -0.97 8.03 -20.22
C THR A 29 0.55 8.12 -20.12
N GLY A 30 1.22 7.00 -20.36
CA GLY A 30 2.67 6.91 -20.33
C GLY A 30 3.27 6.92 -18.93
N ARG A 31 4.59 7.10 -18.90
CA ARG A 31 5.43 6.97 -17.71
C ARG A 31 6.00 8.33 -17.32
N VAL A 32 5.69 8.80 -16.11
CA VAL A 32 5.97 10.16 -15.65
C VAL A 32 6.63 10.12 -14.28
N GLU A 33 7.81 10.72 -14.15
CA GLU A 33 8.43 10.96 -12.84
C GLU A 33 7.68 12.11 -12.13
N VAL A 34 7.01 11.80 -11.02
CA VAL A 34 6.12 12.72 -10.31
C VAL A 34 6.77 13.29 -9.05
N PHE A 35 7.74 12.57 -8.49
CA PHE A 35 8.67 13.01 -7.45
C PHE A 35 10.04 12.42 -7.74
N ASP A 36 11.10 12.97 -7.15
CA ASP A 36 12.47 12.44 -7.28
C ASP A 36 12.51 10.95 -6.90
N GLY A 37 12.86 10.09 -7.87
CA GLY A 37 12.90 8.65 -7.69
C GLY A 37 11.52 7.97 -7.56
N VAL A 38 10.42 8.66 -7.91
CA VAL A 38 9.06 8.11 -7.94
C VAL A 38 8.43 8.34 -9.31
N THR A 39 8.20 7.26 -10.04
CA THR A 39 7.59 7.27 -11.37
C THR A 39 6.22 6.61 -11.36
N VAL A 40 5.24 7.25 -11.98
CA VAL A 40 3.92 6.66 -12.24
C VAL A 40 3.87 6.23 -13.71
N ASP A 41 3.65 4.95 -13.94
CA ASP A 41 3.28 4.40 -15.24
C ASP A 41 1.76 4.23 -15.28
N PHE A 42 1.09 5.14 -15.99
CA PHE A 42 -0.36 5.14 -16.14
C PHE A 42 -0.85 4.02 -17.07
N ASP A 43 -0.01 3.56 -18.00
CA ASP A 43 -0.39 2.53 -18.97
C ASP A 43 -0.41 1.15 -18.28
N THR A 44 0.55 0.90 -17.38
CA THR A 44 0.63 -0.37 -16.64
C THR A 44 0.01 -0.32 -15.24
N LYS A 45 -0.45 0.87 -14.81
CA LYS A 45 -0.92 1.18 -13.45
C LYS A 45 0.09 0.78 -12.38
N THR A 46 1.32 1.24 -12.55
CA THR A 46 2.45 0.91 -11.67
C THR A 46 3.05 2.18 -11.08
N VAL A 47 3.30 2.19 -9.78
CA VAL A 47 4.22 3.14 -9.14
C VAL A 47 5.58 2.46 -9.00
N GLU A 48 6.61 3.10 -9.53
CA GLU A 48 8.00 2.66 -9.47
C GLU A 48 8.78 3.58 -8.54
N VAL A 49 9.48 2.99 -7.57
CA VAL A 49 10.20 3.74 -6.54
C VAL A 49 11.64 3.26 -6.47
N ASP A 50 12.57 4.18 -6.64
CA ASP A 50 14.00 3.89 -6.54
C ASP A 50 14.41 3.58 -5.09
N GLY A 51 15.32 2.62 -4.94
CA GLY A 51 15.82 2.19 -3.64
C GLY A 51 17.08 1.35 -3.73
N PHE A 52 17.44 0.75 -2.59
CA PHE A 52 18.54 -0.19 -2.47
C PHE A 52 18.31 -1.18 -1.33
N VAL A 53 19.06 -2.28 -1.31
CA VAL A 53 19.03 -3.26 -0.20
C VAL A 53 19.82 -2.71 1.00
N PRO A 54 19.18 -2.46 2.17
CA PRO A 54 19.83 -1.79 3.29
C PRO A 54 20.42 -2.76 4.33
N VAL A 55 20.16 -4.07 4.19
CA VAL A 55 20.62 -5.12 5.10
C VAL A 55 21.71 -5.96 4.44
N ASP A 56 22.61 -6.51 5.26
CA ASP A 56 23.70 -7.36 4.79
C ASP A 56 23.61 -8.76 5.40
N ALA A 57 22.74 -9.60 4.82
CA ALA A 57 22.53 -10.97 5.28
C ALA A 57 23.68 -11.92 4.89
N HIS A 58 24.63 -11.46 4.08
CA HIS A 58 25.75 -12.27 3.59
C HIS A 58 26.97 -12.22 4.54
N GLN A 59 26.93 -11.37 5.59
CA GLN A 59 28.01 -11.34 6.57
C GLN A 59 28.00 -12.58 7.47
N GLU A 60 29.10 -13.31 7.48
CA GLU A 60 29.27 -14.54 8.29
C GLU A 60 29.06 -14.31 9.80
N ASP A 61 29.37 -13.11 10.30
CA ASP A 61 29.26 -12.77 11.73
C ASP A 61 27.85 -12.32 12.15
N THR A 62 26.97 -11.98 11.20
CA THR A 62 25.59 -11.50 11.46
C THR A 62 24.59 -12.03 10.42
N PRO A 63 24.43 -13.36 10.27
CA PRO A 63 23.61 -13.94 9.20
C PRO A 63 22.09 -13.77 9.45
N GLU A 64 21.69 -13.59 10.70
CA GLU A 64 20.27 -13.53 11.09
C GLU A 64 19.81 -12.07 11.20
N ILE A 65 19.14 -11.59 10.16
CA ILE A 65 18.53 -10.26 10.12
C ILE A 65 17.03 -10.40 10.11
N ASN A 66 16.38 -9.99 11.20
CA ASN A 66 14.92 -9.97 11.31
C ASN A 66 14.33 -8.97 10.30
N ILE A 67 13.29 -9.39 9.59
CA ILE A 67 12.61 -8.58 8.58
C ILE A 67 11.15 -8.39 8.99
N GLU A 68 10.77 -7.13 9.19
CA GLU A 68 9.40 -6.73 9.50
C GLU A 68 8.77 -5.92 8.35
N LEU A 69 9.59 -5.48 7.39
CA LEU A 69 9.21 -4.62 6.27
C LEU A 69 9.73 -5.18 4.95
N ILE A 70 8.88 -5.20 3.93
CA ILE A 70 9.35 -5.38 2.55
C ILE A 70 10.07 -4.11 2.09
N ALA A 71 9.51 -2.94 2.43
CA ALA A 71 10.14 -1.66 2.12
C ALA A 71 9.95 -0.65 3.24
N GLU A 72 11.03 0.07 3.56
CA GLU A 72 11.02 1.23 4.44
C GLU A 72 11.29 2.52 3.65
N ALA A 73 10.79 3.62 4.18
CA ALA A 73 11.16 4.97 3.77
C ALA A 73 11.77 5.72 4.95
N HIS A 74 12.53 6.79 4.67
CA HIS A 74 13.03 7.74 5.69
C HIS A 74 14.20 7.27 6.56
N GLY A 75 14.65 6.02 6.48
CA GLY A 75 15.92 5.62 7.06
C GLY A 75 15.88 5.25 8.55
N VAL A 76 14.71 4.87 9.05
CA VAL A 76 14.44 4.64 10.48
C VAL A 76 14.44 3.15 10.80
N ARG A 77 14.13 2.32 9.82
CA ARG A 77 13.90 0.87 9.96
C ARG A 77 14.70 0.06 8.93
N ASP A 78 15.76 0.64 8.36
CA ASP A 78 16.70 -0.02 7.44
C ASP A 78 17.16 -1.39 7.89
N PHE A 79 17.40 -1.55 9.20
CA PHE A 79 17.97 -2.76 9.77
C PHE A 79 17.00 -3.95 9.79
N GLU A 80 15.75 -3.75 9.38
CA GLU A 80 14.69 -4.76 9.38
C GLU A 80 13.81 -4.69 8.11
N ALA A 81 14.36 -4.12 7.03
CA ALA A 81 13.69 -3.96 5.74
C ALA A 81 14.49 -4.58 4.59
N LEU A 82 13.79 -5.19 3.62
CA LEU A 82 14.46 -5.71 2.41
C LEU A 82 14.89 -4.60 1.44
N VAL A 83 14.12 -3.52 1.38
CA VAL A 83 14.36 -2.38 0.48
C VAL A 83 14.23 -1.09 1.27
N ARG A 84 15.24 -0.22 1.16
CA ARG A 84 15.14 1.19 1.58
C ARG A 84 14.88 2.04 0.34
N VAL A 85 13.73 2.70 0.28
CA VAL A 85 13.45 3.63 -0.82
C VAL A 85 14.09 5.00 -0.56
N THR A 86 14.42 5.71 -1.64
CA THR A 86 14.97 7.08 -1.54
C THR A 86 13.88 8.13 -1.34
N ALA A 87 12.65 7.82 -1.74
CA ALA A 87 11.49 8.70 -1.62
C ALA A 87 10.88 8.68 -0.21
N GLU A 88 10.12 9.72 0.12
CA GLU A 88 9.32 9.74 1.35
C GLU A 88 8.03 8.92 1.17
N ALA A 89 7.57 8.22 2.21
CA ALA A 89 6.34 7.42 2.13
C ALA A 89 5.10 8.20 1.64
N ARG A 90 4.98 9.49 2.01
CA ARG A 90 3.89 10.36 1.54
C ARG A 90 3.93 10.63 0.02
N GLN A 91 5.10 10.59 -0.60
CA GLN A 91 5.25 10.78 -2.05
C GLN A 91 4.78 9.51 -2.78
N VAL A 92 5.13 8.34 -2.25
CA VAL A 92 4.62 7.06 -2.77
C VAL A 92 3.10 6.98 -2.61
N HIS A 93 2.56 7.38 -1.45
CA HIS A 93 1.12 7.51 -1.24
C HIS A 93 0.47 8.42 -2.29
N ALA A 94 1.02 9.62 -2.49
CA ALA A 94 0.50 10.57 -3.48
C ALA A 94 0.57 10.01 -4.92
N ALA A 95 1.62 9.29 -5.27
CA ALA A 95 1.75 8.63 -6.58
C ALA A 95 0.68 7.54 -6.79
N LEU A 96 0.35 6.77 -5.75
CA LEU A 96 -0.76 5.81 -5.80
C LEU A 96 -2.12 6.50 -5.98
N LEU A 97 -2.33 7.66 -5.34
CA LEU A 97 -3.53 8.49 -5.60
C LEU A 97 -3.61 8.98 -7.04
N MET A 98 -2.48 9.28 -7.69
CA MET A 98 -2.46 9.73 -9.09
C MET A 98 -2.95 8.64 -10.06
N LEU A 99 -2.83 7.36 -9.69
CA LEU A 99 -3.43 6.25 -10.43
C LEU A 99 -4.97 6.16 -10.26
N GLY A 100 -5.58 7.08 -9.51
CA GLY A 100 -7.01 7.09 -9.21
C GLY A 100 -7.42 6.12 -8.09
N LEU A 101 -6.46 5.66 -7.28
CA LEU A 101 -6.73 4.77 -6.16
C LEU A 101 -7.23 5.56 -4.94
N GLU A 102 -8.15 4.96 -4.21
CA GLU A 102 -8.53 5.43 -2.87
C GLU A 102 -7.91 4.49 -1.83
N PRO A 103 -7.18 5.01 -0.82
CA PRO A 103 -6.62 4.17 0.23
C PRO A 103 -7.74 3.59 1.10
N GLY A 104 -7.54 2.35 1.56
CA GLY A 104 -8.42 1.75 2.56
C GLY A 104 -8.00 2.09 3.99
N SER A 105 -7.68 1.08 4.79
CA SER A 105 -7.20 1.25 6.15
C SER A 105 -6.12 0.22 6.46
N PRO A 106 -5.04 0.61 7.16
CA PRO A 106 -3.98 -0.32 7.56
C PRO A 106 -4.48 -1.50 8.39
N GLY A 107 -3.67 -2.56 8.42
CA GLY A 107 -3.90 -3.66 9.33
C GLY A 107 -3.78 -3.17 10.77
N ARG A 108 -4.39 -3.89 11.71
CA ARG A 108 -4.18 -3.62 13.14
C ARG A 108 -4.37 -4.87 13.97
N ILE A 109 -3.69 -4.88 15.11
CA ILE A 109 -3.86 -5.87 16.15
C ILE A 109 -4.40 -5.14 17.38
N GLU A 110 -5.59 -5.55 17.83
CA GLU A 110 -6.28 -4.96 18.97
C GLU A 110 -6.38 -5.96 20.13
N GLY A 111 -6.56 -5.45 21.34
CA GLY A 111 -6.59 -6.26 22.56
C GLY A 111 -5.20 -6.56 23.14
N GLY A 112 -5.13 -7.59 24.01
CA GLY A 112 -3.93 -7.95 24.77
C GLY A 112 -4.19 -8.11 26.27
N GLY A 113 -3.20 -8.64 27.00
CA GLY A 113 -3.36 -9.03 28.40
C GLY A 113 -4.13 -10.34 28.56
N ASP A 114 -5.28 -10.31 29.26
CA ASP A 114 -6.13 -11.49 29.48
C ASP A 114 -7.10 -11.78 28.30
N GLN A 115 -7.14 -10.92 27.27
CA GLN A 115 -8.03 -11.06 26.11
C GLN A 115 -7.27 -11.55 24.87
N PRO A 116 -7.90 -12.36 23.99
CA PRO A 116 -7.30 -12.76 22.72
C PRO A 116 -6.96 -11.55 21.84
N LEU A 117 -5.85 -11.63 21.10
CA LEU A 117 -5.50 -10.64 20.09
C LEU A 117 -6.48 -10.72 18.91
N GLU A 118 -7.13 -9.61 18.58
CA GLU A 118 -7.94 -9.48 17.38
C GLU A 118 -7.08 -8.96 16.22
N ARG A 119 -7.05 -9.71 15.12
CA ARG A 119 -6.25 -9.39 13.92
C ARG A 119 -7.15 -8.85 12.83
N ILE A 120 -7.06 -7.55 12.58
CA ILE A 120 -7.91 -6.86 11.62
C ILE A 120 -7.12 -6.60 10.35
N LYS A 121 -7.63 -7.11 9.24
CA LYS A 121 -6.97 -7.08 7.93
C LYS A 121 -6.89 -5.67 7.37
N PRO A 122 -5.81 -5.32 6.65
CA PRO A 122 -5.80 -4.11 5.84
C PRO A 122 -6.87 -4.18 4.75
N THR A 123 -7.34 -3.02 4.32
CA THR A 123 -8.30 -2.86 3.22
C THR A 123 -7.76 -1.88 2.18
N GLY A 124 -8.39 -1.86 1.01
CA GLY A 124 -8.04 -0.98 -0.10
C GLY A 124 -7.81 -1.76 -1.41
N PRO A 125 -7.43 -1.07 -2.49
CA PRO A 125 -7.03 -1.71 -3.74
C PRO A 125 -5.84 -2.66 -3.52
N GLU A 126 -5.91 -3.85 -4.09
CA GLU A 126 -4.82 -4.82 -4.01
C GLU A 126 -3.68 -4.42 -4.95
N LEU A 127 -2.45 -4.61 -4.48
CA LEU A 127 -1.22 -4.32 -5.20
C LEU A 127 -0.39 -5.58 -5.34
N SER A 128 0.21 -5.77 -6.52
CA SER A 128 1.39 -6.61 -6.68
C SER A 128 2.61 -5.80 -6.23
N VAL A 129 3.42 -6.38 -5.34
CA VAL A 129 4.68 -5.82 -4.88
C VAL A 129 5.80 -6.66 -5.48
N ARG A 130 6.64 -6.04 -6.32
CA ARG A 130 7.78 -6.69 -6.97
C ARG A 130 9.02 -5.82 -6.86
N VAL A 131 10.20 -6.42 -6.99
CA VAL A 131 11.46 -5.69 -6.99
C VAL A 131 12.21 -5.98 -8.29
N ARG A 132 12.58 -4.92 -9.00
CA ARG A 132 13.36 -4.97 -10.24
C ARG A 132 14.80 -4.55 -9.96
N PHE A 133 15.76 -5.34 -10.42
CA PHE A 133 17.18 -5.09 -10.22
C PHE A 133 18.03 -5.90 -11.21
N GLU A 134 19.34 -5.66 -11.24
CA GLU A 134 20.27 -6.43 -12.06
C GLU A 134 20.76 -7.67 -11.31
N ARG A 135 20.71 -8.86 -11.91
CA ARG A 135 21.37 -10.08 -11.40
C ARG A 135 22.12 -10.74 -12.54
N ASP A 136 23.39 -11.05 -12.33
CA ASP A 136 24.26 -11.68 -13.33
C ASP A 136 24.30 -10.96 -14.69
N GLY A 137 24.23 -9.62 -14.68
CA GLY A 137 24.25 -8.79 -15.89
C GLY A 137 22.92 -8.69 -16.64
N ALA A 138 21.82 -9.20 -16.06
CA ALA A 138 20.48 -9.13 -16.64
C ALA A 138 19.49 -8.48 -15.67
N GLU A 139 18.52 -7.73 -16.20
CA GLU A 139 17.41 -7.23 -15.40
C GLU A 139 16.48 -8.39 -15.03
N VAL A 140 16.16 -8.49 -13.74
CA VAL A 140 15.20 -9.45 -13.18
C VAL A 140 14.12 -8.73 -12.40
N ILE A 141 12.94 -9.34 -12.32
CA ILE A 141 11.82 -8.86 -11.51
C ILE A 141 11.40 -9.99 -10.58
N GLU A 142 11.67 -9.86 -9.29
CA GLU A 142 11.42 -10.90 -8.30
C GLU A 142 10.30 -10.51 -7.33
N ASP A 143 9.78 -11.52 -6.64
CA ASP A 143 8.87 -11.36 -5.52
C ASP A 143 9.70 -11.24 -4.23
N PRO A 144 9.68 -10.11 -3.53
CA PRO A 144 10.50 -9.95 -2.32
C PRO A 144 10.09 -10.89 -1.18
N THR A 145 8.88 -11.49 -1.23
CA THR A 145 8.44 -12.47 -0.23
C THR A 145 9.16 -13.82 -0.36
N GLU A 146 9.84 -14.05 -1.48
CA GLU A 146 10.73 -15.20 -1.68
C GLU A 146 12.11 -15.00 -1.02
N TRP A 147 12.43 -13.78 -0.59
CA TRP A 147 13.69 -13.44 0.09
C TRP A 147 13.59 -13.54 1.61
N VAL A 148 12.46 -14.05 2.11
CA VAL A 148 12.15 -14.09 3.52
C VAL A 148 11.80 -15.51 3.93
N VAL A 149 12.46 -15.99 4.98
CA VAL A 149 12.26 -17.33 5.52
C VAL A 149 11.98 -17.29 7.01
N ASP A 150 11.12 -18.19 7.45
CA ASP A 150 10.86 -18.46 8.85
C ASP A 150 12.13 -19.05 9.49
N LEU A 151 12.62 -18.42 10.54
CA LEU A 151 13.88 -18.82 11.21
C LEU A 151 13.82 -20.26 11.75
N ASP A 152 12.67 -20.71 12.25
CA ASP A 152 12.52 -22.01 12.90
C ASP A 152 12.22 -23.13 11.90
N THR A 153 11.42 -22.83 10.86
CA THR A 153 10.89 -23.84 9.93
C THR A 153 11.54 -23.83 8.56
N GLY A 154 12.24 -22.76 8.19
CA GLY A 154 12.84 -22.55 6.86
C GLY A 154 11.81 -22.36 5.73
N LYS A 155 10.52 -22.23 6.06
CA LYS A 155 9.47 -21.98 5.07
C LYS A 155 9.54 -20.54 4.60
N ARG A 156 9.26 -20.31 3.32
CA ARG A 156 9.25 -18.95 2.77
C ARG A 156 7.98 -18.20 3.16
N PHE A 157 8.10 -16.89 3.32
CA PHE A 157 6.95 -16.03 3.57
C PHE A 157 5.92 -16.11 2.42
N SER A 158 6.39 -16.28 1.18
CA SER A 158 5.54 -16.50 0.00
C SER A 158 4.59 -17.70 0.12
N GLU A 159 4.94 -18.73 0.91
CA GLU A 159 4.08 -19.90 1.15
C GLU A 159 2.83 -19.54 1.97
N MET A 160 2.85 -18.42 2.70
CA MET A 160 1.67 -17.86 3.37
C MET A 160 0.68 -17.21 2.40
N GLN A 161 1.03 -17.11 1.11
CA GLN A 161 0.25 -16.43 0.07
C GLN A 161 -0.08 -14.98 0.47
N PRO A 162 0.94 -14.15 0.74
CA PRO A 162 0.71 -12.81 1.20
C PRO A 162 0.00 -11.96 0.13
N ARG A 163 -0.85 -11.04 0.58
CA ARG A 163 -1.55 -10.08 -0.28
C ARG A 163 -1.33 -8.68 0.26
N PHE A 164 -1.13 -7.73 -0.64
CA PHE A 164 -0.77 -6.36 -0.29
C PHE A 164 -1.87 -5.40 -0.71
N PHE A 165 -2.20 -4.44 0.16
CA PHE A 165 -3.31 -3.52 -0.04
C PHE A 165 -2.83 -2.09 0.13
N PHE A 166 -3.22 -1.21 -0.80
CA PHE A 166 -3.04 0.22 -0.62
C PHE A 166 -3.97 0.72 0.49
N ALA A 167 -3.44 0.73 1.69
CA ALA A 167 -4.19 0.92 2.91
C ALA A 167 -4.20 2.39 3.36
N GLY A 168 -3.31 3.22 2.81
CA GLY A 168 -3.03 4.54 3.37
C GLY A 168 -2.25 4.40 4.66
N SER A 169 -2.21 5.41 5.51
CA SER A 169 -1.62 5.32 6.86
C SER A 169 -2.33 6.31 7.77
N SER A 170 -2.27 6.08 9.07
CA SER A 170 -2.90 6.97 10.05
C SER A 170 -2.24 8.36 10.08
N PHE A 171 -3.03 9.35 10.46
CA PHE A 171 -2.58 10.67 10.84
C PHE A 171 -2.70 10.81 12.36
N ARG A 172 -1.64 11.22 13.03
CA ARG A 172 -1.64 11.42 14.49
C ARG A 172 -1.13 12.81 14.84
N GLU A 173 -1.75 13.43 15.84
CA GLU A 173 -1.31 14.71 16.36
C GLU A 173 -0.24 14.53 17.43
N TYR A 174 0.90 15.19 17.26
CA TYR A 174 1.95 15.29 18.27
C TYR A 174 2.35 16.75 18.44
N THR A 175 2.25 17.27 19.67
CA THR A 175 2.57 18.67 20.02
C THR A 175 1.81 19.71 19.18
N GLY A 176 0.56 19.43 18.79
CA GLY A 176 -0.26 20.32 17.97
C GLY A 176 0.04 20.29 16.47
N GLN A 177 0.87 19.35 16.01
CA GLN A 177 1.16 19.11 14.60
C GLN A 177 0.70 17.71 14.21
N GLU A 178 0.02 17.60 13.07
CA GLU A 178 -0.37 16.32 12.49
C GLU A 178 0.80 15.67 11.74
N TRP A 179 0.96 14.36 11.94
CA TRP A 179 2.00 13.54 11.34
C TRP A 179 1.37 12.40 10.57
N TYR A 180 1.77 12.26 9.30
CA TYR A 180 1.51 11.06 8.51
C TYR A 180 2.42 9.94 9.00
N MET A 181 1.86 8.89 9.60
CA MET A 181 2.65 7.95 10.39
C MET A 181 3.63 7.12 9.56
N ALA A 182 3.30 6.75 8.32
CA ALA A 182 4.25 6.06 7.43
C ALA A 182 5.50 6.90 7.15
N ARG A 183 5.38 8.23 7.13
CA ARG A 183 6.55 9.12 7.02
C ARG A 183 7.34 9.14 8.33
N ALA A 184 6.64 9.23 9.46
CA ALA A 184 7.27 9.36 10.77
C ALA A 184 8.03 8.08 11.18
N GLU A 185 7.46 6.92 10.90
CA GLU A 185 8.00 5.61 11.30
C GLU A 185 8.74 4.89 10.16
N GLY A 186 8.63 5.39 8.93
CA GLY A 186 9.28 4.78 7.77
C GLY A 186 8.61 3.52 7.26
N THR A 187 7.38 3.22 7.67
CA THR A 187 6.66 2.00 7.31
C THR A 187 5.99 2.15 5.93
N LEU A 188 6.69 1.76 4.86
CA LEU A 188 6.12 1.86 3.50
C LEU A 188 5.32 0.60 3.14
N VAL A 189 5.98 -0.56 3.03
CA VAL A 189 5.34 -1.86 2.77
C VAL A 189 5.60 -2.80 3.93
N GLY A 190 4.57 -3.07 4.73
CA GLY A 190 4.66 -3.98 5.87
C GLY A 190 4.81 -5.44 5.43
N LEU A 191 5.69 -6.18 6.10
CA LEU A 191 5.60 -7.64 6.19
C LEU A 191 4.79 -8.00 7.44
N CYS A 192 5.13 -7.35 8.56
CA CYS A 192 4.33 -7.28 9.77
C CYS A 192 3.41 -6.04 9.76
N THR A 193 2.43 -6.04 10.66
CA THR A 193 1.50 -4.94 10.91
C THR A 193 1.92 -4.18 12.16
N PHE A 194 2.03 -2.85 12.05
CA PHE A 194 2.38 -1.98 13.18
C PHE A 194 1.16 -1.28 13.79
N GLY A 195 -0.04 -1.55 13.25
CA GLY A 195 -1.26 -0.96 13.74
C GLY A 195 -1.75 -1.50 15.06
N THR A 196 -2.20 -0.57 15.88
CA THR A 196 -2.87 -0.79 17.17
C THR A 196 -4.27 -0.16 17.11
N GLU A 197 -4.91 -0.01 18.27
CA GLU A 197 -6.18 0.72 18.41
C GLU A 197 -6.10 2.17 17.86
N ASP A 198 -4.91 2.77 17.86
CA ASP A 198 -4.66 4.13 17.33
C ASP A 198 -4.38 4.14 15.81
N GLY A 199 -4.73 3.06 15.10
CA GLY A 199 -4.54 2.87 13.66
C GLY A 199 -3.17 2.32 13.28
N GLY A 200 -3.02 1.92 12.02
CA GLY A 200 -1.74 1.44 11.47
C GLY A 200 -0.88 2.51 10.83
N THR A 201 0.39 2.19 10.68
CA THR A 201 1.41 3.15 10.26
C THR A 201 1.93 2.84 8.87
N GLU A 202 1.85 1.60 8.39
CA GLU A 202 2.27 1.23 7.05
C GLU A 202 1.40 1.86 5.94
N THR A 203 1.99 2.25 4.79
CA THR A 203 1.24 2.75 3.62
C THR A 203 0.54 1.61 2.85
N ILE A 204 1.23 0.48 2.78
CA ILE A 204 0.77 -0.75 2.13
C ILE A 204 0.76 -1.85 3.18
N GLY A 205 -0.43 -2.31 3.52
CA GLY A 205 -0.64 -3.37 4.51
C GLY A 205 -0.60 -4.76 3.88
N CYS A 206 -0.17 -5.74 4.65
CA CYS A 206 -0.07 -7.14 4.25
C CYS A 206 -1.12 -8.00 4.96
N THR A 207 -1.65 -9.00 4.26
CA THR A 207 -2.22 -10.20 4.89
C THR A 207 -1.29 -11.38 4.64
N PRO A 208 -1.07 -12.30 5.60
CA PRO A 208 -1.68 -12.34 6.93
C PRO A 208 -1.24 -11.19 7.84
N VAL A 209 -2.10 -10.81 8.79
CA VAL A 209 -1.79 -9.77 9.77
C VAL A 209 -0.91 -10.39 10.83
N LEU A 210 0.37 -10.07 10.82
CA LEU A 210 1.38 -10.56 11.77
C LEU A 210 1.86 -9.42 12.66
N SER A 211 2.17 -9.75 13.91
CA SER A 211 2.76 -8.82 14.87
C SER A 211 4.28 -8.89 14.81
N PRO A 212 4.99 -7.76 14.90
CA PRO A 212 6.43 -7.75 15.13
C PRO A 212 6.80 -8.13 16.58
N GLN A 213 5.81 -8.23 17.49
CA GLN A 213 6.06 -8.45 18.91
C GLN A 213 6.18 -9.95 19.22
N THR A 214 7.28 -10.33 19.89
CA THR A 214 7.56 -11.69 20.36
C THR A 214 6.39 -12.37 21.08
N GLU A 215 5.65 -11.62 21.88
CA GLU A 215 4.59 -12.15 22.76
C GLU A 215 3.33 -12.59 21.99
N SER A 216 3.23 -12.24 20.70
CA SER A 216 2.09 -12.59 19.84
C SER A 216 2.05 -14.06 19.42
N GLY A 217 3.20 -14.76 19.50
CA GLY A 217 3.37 -16.10 18.97
C GLY A 217 3.44 -16.18 17.43
N ASP A 218 3.61 -15.04 16.74
CA ASP A 218 3.84 -15.03 15.30
C ASP A 218 5.26 -15.47 14.94
N PRO A 219 5.48 -16.00 13.72
CA PRO A 219 6.81 -16.42 13.27
C PRO A 219 7.81 -15.28 13.17
N TYR A 220 9.09 -15.60 13.39
CA TYR A 220 10.20 -14.71 13.09
C TYR A 220 10.66 -14.90 11.65
N TRP A 221 10.63 -13.81 10.92
CA TRP A 221 11.03 -13.75 9.53
C TRP A 221 12.42 -13.17 9.43
N ILE A 222 13.33 -13.88 8.76
CA ILE A 222 14.68 -13.40 8.48
C ILE A 222 14.90 -13.29 6.97
N ALA A 223 15.87 -12.47 6.57
CA ALA A 223 16.35 -12.44 5.19
C ALA A 223 16.98 -13.79 4.80
N ASP A 224 16.64 -14.31 3.62
CA ASP A 224 17.26 -15.49 3.02
C ASP A 224 18.54 -15.07 2.28
N PRO A 225 19.75 -15.37 2.82
CA PRO A 225 21.01 -14.95 2.21
C PRO A 225 21.29 -15.64 0.87
N ASP A 226 20.60 -16.73 0.54
CA ASP A 226 20.75 -17.37 -0.77
C ASP A 226 19.98 -16.62 -1.87
N ARG A 227 19.12 -15.65 -1.49
CA ARG A 227 18.15 -15.03 -2.40
C ARG A 227 18.15 -13.52 -2.39
N ILE A 228 18.27 -12.89 -1.22
CA ILE A 228 18.26 -11.43 -1.12
C ILE A 228 19.40 -10.84 -1.97
N PRO A 229 19.19 -9.71 -2.67
CA PRO A 229 20.27 -9.06 -3.40
C PRO A 229 21.37 -8.54 -2.44
N GLU A 230 22.53 -8.19 -2.99
CA GLU A 230 23.69 -7.76 -2.21
C GLU A 230 23.42 -6.45 -1.45
N PHE A 231 24.08 -6.27 -0.31
CA PHE A 231 24.00 -5.02 0.45
C PHE A 231 24.37 -3.81 -0.42
N GLY A 232 23.53 -2.76 -0.38
CA GLY A 232 23.69 -1.55 -1.17
C GLY A 232 23.35 -1.70 -2.65
N GLN A 233 22.93 -2.89 -3.11
CA GLN A 233 22.50 -3.09 -4.48
C GLN A 233 21.30 -2.20 -4.81
N ARG A 234 21.38 -1.47 -5.92
CA ARG A 234 20.29 -0.63 -6.42
C ARG A 234 19.13 -1.49 -6.92
N VAL A 235 17.93 -1.10 -6.53
CA VAL A 235 16.69 -1.77 -6.92
C VAL A 235 15.61 -0.74 -7.23
N THR A 236 14.57 -1.15 -7.94
CA THR A 236 13.32 -0.40 -8.09
C THR A 236 12.18 -1.23 -7.50
N LEU A 237 11.48 -0.69 -6.51
CA LEU A 237 10.23 -1.24 -5.99
C LEU A 237 9.10 -0.95 -6.98
N LEU A 238 8.38 -1.97 -7.41
CA LEU A 238 7.24 -1.89 -8.32
C LEU A 238 5.96 -2.18 -7.56
N LEU A 239 5.04 -1.21 -7.55
CA LEU A 239 3.74 -1.28 -6.89
C LEU A 239 2.65 -1.21 -7.97
N ARG A 240 2.16 -2.38 -8.39
CA ARG A 240 1.24 -2.47 -9.52
C ARG A 240 -0.17 -2.82 -9.07
N VAL A 241 -1.18 -2.11 -9.58
CA VAL A 241 -2.59 -2.41 -9.29
C VAL A 241 -2.97 -3.79 -9.81
N ILE A 242 -3.55 -4.62 -8.95
CA ILE A 242 -4.21 -5.87 -9.35
C ILE A 242 -5.67 -5.52 -9.63
N GLU A 243 -6.10 -5.67 -10.89
CA GLU A 243 -7.51 -5.47 -11.24
C GLU A 243 -8.32 -6.67 -10.73
N PRO A 244 -9.45 -6.44 -10.03
CA PRO A 244 -10.31 -7.53 -9.61
C PRO A 244 -10.80 -8.29 -10.85
N GLU A 245 -10.76 -9.62 -10.80
CA GLU A 245 -11.39 -10.45 -11.84
C GLU A 245 -12.86 -10.04 -11.95
N GLN A 246 -13.28 -9.61 -13.13
CA GLN A 246 -14.69 -9.33 -13.37
C GLN A 246 -15.44 -10.65 -13.28
N GLU A 247 -16.28 -10.82 -12.26
CA GLU A 247 -17.23 -11.93 -12.19
C GLU A 247 -18.05 -11.92 -13.48
N SER A 248 -17.78 -12.89 -14.37
CA SER A 248 -18.57 -13.09 -15.57
C SER A 248 -19.98 -13.41 -15.13
N GLY A 249 -20.90 -12.46 -15.31
CA GLY A 249 -22.31 -12.61 -14.95
C GLY A 249 -22.87 -13.92 -15.51
N GLU A 250 -23.08 -14.88 -14.62
CA GLU A 250 -23.65 -16.17 -14.96
C GLU A 250 -25.13 -15.95 -15.30
N ASN A 251 -25.50 -16.40 -16.50
CA ASN A 251 -26.82 -16.32 -17.11
C ASN A 251 -27.96 -16.57 -16.12
N ALA A 252 -28.75 -15.53 -15.85
CA ALA A 252 -30.13 -15.68 -15.40
C ALA A 252 -30.96 -16.28 -16.54
N THR A 253 -30.88 -17.60 -16.71
CA THR A 253 -31.84 -18.35 -17.54
C THR A 253 -33.10 -18.50 -16.70
N SER A 254 -34.07 -17.64 -16.93
CA SER A 254 -35.42 -17.78 -16.37
C SER A 254 -36.01 -19.13 -16.82
N PRO A 255 -36.57 -19.96 -15.92
CA PRO A 255 -37.31 -21.13 -16.35
C PRO A 255 -38.61 -20.64 -16.99
N SER A 256 -38.80 -21.01 -18.26
CA SER A 256 -40.10 -20.95 -18.92
C SER A 256 -41.07 -21.87 -18.18
N GLU A 257 -42.21 -21.32 -17.76
CA GLU A 257 -43.36 -22.05 -17.26
C GLU A 257 -43.89 -23.01 -18.33
N GLU A 258 -44.04 -24.29 -17.99
CA GLU A 258 -45.03 -25.22 -18.55
C GLU A 258 -45.90 -25.78 -17.42
#